data_AF-A7N035-F1
#
_entry.id   AF-A7N035-F1
#
_cell.length_a   1.000
_cell.length_b   1.000
_cell.length_c   1.000
_cell.angle_alpha   90.00
_cell.angle_beta   90.00
_cell.angle_gamma   90.00
#
_symmetry.space_group_name_H-M   'P 1'
#
loop_
_entity.id
_entity.type
_entity.pdbx_description
1 polymer ?
#
loop_
_entity_poly.entity_id
_entity_poly.type
_entity_poly.pdbx_seq_one_letter_code
_entity_poly.pdbx_strand_id
1 'polypeptide(L)'
;MNVSRSLQSVTLRYTVPIFLIALFTNFTYWAYQQVGEAQNLSKYHVKSAEINLGTIIGGYRDLLRAMSSDQHFTEPDISLHERAQRAMPYKQAFDLAGIGFSDGVGNMVSTHNDKVHSIAHRKYFHQVIRTKKTVMTNVLIDVSNGQTVYVLCRPMFDEGGDLQGTISASIHFSEIQKALGTEGESDIYSVLLDEDLNIISHSRDEHYIGVNLFNYGYEKLFDREENLKALTGSERGGFFTYSYPLDLSYVEFTRVEGTPWILLSKAKFSALLGEGTLMFGANVLLIIAIYIVIASLMGKQVVGLTQPLDRFLEESKVVFNDASMELKEHFEQVIQASRNGVFCSRSGLLTREYFLRGAEKSLALGNTPRACIFFDMDNLKYINDTYGHLAGDKVLALFVAVLRESFGHKRDILGRFGGDEFVVLTKEFRNKRDLELKLDRFLEKLQSTADSLGLDINLTASIGVVMTDNAGRDIETLLHCSDMAVYRAKQLGKGRYAFYHASMIEVPIFYE
;
A
#
# COMPACT_ATOMS: atom_id res chain seq x y z
N MET A 1 37.41 0.29 -16.83
CA MET A 1 36.07 0.14 -16.24
C MET A 1 35.13 -0.26 -17.37
N ASN A 2 34.46 -1.41 -17.27
CA ASN A 2 33.49 -1.87 -18.26
C ASN A 2 32.19 -1.08 -18.11
N VAL A 3 31.80 -0.34 -19.14
CA VAL A 3 30.57 0.44 -19.18
C VAL A 3 29.36 -0.50 -19.12
N SER A 4 29.45 -1.69 -19.73
CA SER A 4 28.45 -2.76 -19.61
C SER A 4 28.14 -3.16 -18.17
N ARG A 5 29.16 -3.36 -17.31
CA ARG A 5 28.96 -3.75 -15.90
C ARG A 5 28.31 -2.64 -15.08
N SER A 6 28.70 -1.39 -15.33
CA SER A 6 28.11 -0.23 -14.65
C SER A 6 26.64 -0.04 -15.01
N LEU A 7 26.28 -0.21 -16.29
CA LEU A 7 24.90 -0.08 -16.73
C LEU A 7 24.04 -1.26 -16.26
N GLN A 8 24.57 -2.49 -16.26
CA GLN A 8 23.87 -3.64 -15.69
C GLN A 8 23.52 -3.43 -14.21
N SER A 9 24.42 -2.85 -13.40
CA SER A 9 24.13 -2.57 -11.99
C SER A 9 23.03 -1.51 -11.82
N VAL A 10 22.98 -0.53 -12.72
CA VAL A 10 21.92 0.49 -12.74
C VAL A 10 20.58 -0.14 -13.12
N THR A 11 20.54 -1.03 -14.12
CA THR A 11 19.30 -1.72 -14.53
C THR A 11 18.75 -2.59 -13.40
N LEU A 12 19.62 -3.36 -12.73
CA LEU A 12 19.25 -4.17 -11.55
C LEU A 12 18.67 -3.32 -10.41
N ARG A 13 19.19 -2.10 -10.22
CA ARG A 13 18.71 -1.17 -9.19
C ARG A 13 17.26 -0.74 -9.40
N TYR A 14 16.77 -0.74 -10.65
CA TYR A 14 15.40 -0.37 -10.98
C TYR A 14 14.46 -1.57 -11.16
N THR A 15 14.96 -2.74 -11.57
CA THR A 15 14.11 -3.94 -11.77
C THR A 15 13.83 -4.71 -10.47
N VAL A 16 14.77 -4.72 -9.52
CA VAL A 16 14.59 -5.40 -8.23
C VAL A 16 13.40 -4.82 -7.43
N PRO A 17 13.23 -3.49 -7.29
CA PRO A 17 12.06 -2.93 -6.62
C PRO A 17 10.73 -3.35 -7.27
N ILE A 18 10.66 -3.37 -8.60
CA ILE A 18 9.45 -3.78 -9.35
C ILE A 18 9.12 -5.25 -9.06
N PHE A 19 10.13 -6.11 -9.03
CA PHE A 19 9.97 -7.52 -8.67
C PHE A 19 9.49 -7.70 -7.21
N LEU A 20 10.05 -6.94 -6.27
CA LEU A 20 9.62 -6.96 -4.88
C LEU A 20 8.17 -6.47 -4.73
N ILE A 21 7.76 -5.44 -5.47
CA ILE A 21 6.37 -4.98 -5.51
C ILE A 21 5.44 -6.07 -6.03
N ALA A 22 5.82 -6.79 -7.09
CA ALA A 22 5.02 -7.89 -7.62
C ALA A 22 4.86 -9.04 -6.61
N LEU A 23 5.94 -9.44 -5.95
CA LEU A 23 5.90 -10.45 -4.88
C LEU A 23 5.03 -9.99 -3.71
N PHE A 24 5.20 -8.75 -3.25
CA PHE A 24 4.41 -8.17 -2.16
C PHE A 24 2.92 -8.12 -2.54
N THR A 25 2.59 -7.70 -3.76
CA THR A 25 1.21 -7.67 -4.25
C THR A 25 0.60 -9.07 -4.25
N ASN A 26 1.31 -10.08 -4.76
CA ASN A 26 0.86 -11.48 -4.74
C ASN A 26 0.65 -11.98 -3.30
N PHE A 27 1.55 -11.65 -2.38
CA PHE A 27 1.41 -11.98 -0.96
C PHE A 27 0.18 -11.31 -0.33
N THR A 28 0.00 -10.01 -0.53
CA THR A 28 -1.16 -9.28 0.01
C THR A 28 -2.48 -9.81 -0.54
N TYR A 29 -2.52 -10.18 -1.82
CA TYR A 29 -3.71 -10.77 -2.44
C TYR A 29 -4.02 -12.15 -1.85
N TRP A 30 -3.01 -13.02 -1.73
CA TRP A 30 -3.17 -14.33 -1.08
C TRP A 30 -3.63 -14.18 0.37
N ALA A 31 -3.00 -13.30 1.15
CA ALA A 31 -3.37 -13.06 2.54
C ALA A 31 -4.82 -12.55 2.66
N TYR A 32 -5.25 -11.65 1.77
CA TYR A 32 -6.64 -11.17 1.71
C TYR A 32 -7.63 -12.31 1.46
N GLN A 33 -7.33 -13.21 0.51
CA GLN A 33 -8.18 -14.37 0.22
C GLN A 33 -8.27 -15.33 1.42
N GLN A 34 -7.14 -15.61 2.08
CA GLN A 34 -7.11 -16.46 3.27
C GLN A 34 -7.94 -15.89 4.42
N VAL A 35 -7.92 -14.57 4.61
CA VAL A 35 -8.79 -13.90 5.59
C VAL A 35 -10.26 -14.09 5.22
N GLY A 36 -10.62 -13.90 3.94
CA GLY A 36 -11.99 -14.08 3.46
C GLY A 36 -12.49 -15.52 3.64
N GLU A 37 -11.65 -16.51 3.34
CA GLU A 37 -11.96 -17.94 3.56
C GLU A 37 -12.21 -18.23 5.04
N ALA A 38 -11.35 -17.74 5.95
CA ALA A 38 -11.52 -17.91 7.39
C ALA A 38 -12.85 -17.35 7.90
N GLN A 39 -13.21 -16.14 7.43
CA GLN A 39 -14.46 -15.48 7.80
C GLN A 39 -15.68 -16.25 7.29
N ASN A 40 -15.66 -16.68 6.03
CA ASN A 40 -16.77 -17.42 5.43
C ASN A 40 -16.97 -18.77 6.09
N LEU A 41 -15.89 -19.48 6.38
CA LEU A 41 -15.94 -20.79 7.02
C LEU A 41 -16.48 -20.67 8.44
N SER A 42 -15.92 -19.78 9.26
CA SER A 42 -16.42 -19.54 10.62
C SER A 42 -17.91 -19.16 10.63
N LYS A 43 -18.36 -18.28 9.72
CA LYS A 43 -19.79 -17.93 9.56
C LYS A 43 -20.65 -19.13 9.19
N TYR A 44 -20.19 -19.97 8.27
CA TYR A 44 -20.89 -21.18 7.88
C TYR A 44 -21.09 -22.13 9.07
N HIS A 45 -20.05 -22.35 9.87
CA HIS A 45 -20.12 -23.24 11.04
C HIS A 45 -20.98 -22.69 12.16
N VAL A 46 -20.89 -21.38 12.47
CA VAL A 46 -21.81 -20.76 13.44
C VAL A 46 -23.24 -20.94 12.97
N LYS A 47 -23.51 -20.70 11.67
CA LYS A 47 -24.87 -20.81 11.13
C LYS A 47 -25.39 -22.24 11.16
N SER A 48 -24.56 -23.22 10.81
CA SER A 48 -24.88 -24.64 10.87
C SER A 48 -25.20 -25.08 12.30
N ALA A 49 -24.33 -24.75 13.26
CA ALA A 49 -24.54 -25.07 14.66
C ALA A 49 -25.76 -24.35 15.26
N GLU A 50 -26.02 -23.09 14.88
CA GLU A 50 -27.23 -22.36 15.27
C GLU A 50 -28.51 -23.07 14.81
N ILE A 51 -28.55 -23.54 13.55
CA ILE A 51 -29.70 -24.27 13.00
C ILE A 51 -29.90 -25.61 13.71
N ASN A 52 -28.82 -26.35 13.96
CA ASN A 52 -28.87 -27.63 14.66
C ASN A 52 -29.38 -27.46 16.09
N LEU A 53 -28.82 -26.50 16.84
CA LEU A 53 -29.27 -26.17 18.19
C LEU A 53 -30.72 -25.69 18.20
N GLY A 54 -31.11 -24.83 17.27
CA GLY A 54 -32.48 -24.36 17.14
C GLY A 54 -33.48 -25.49 16.89
N THR A 55 -33.10 -26.47 16.07
CA THR A 55 -33.92 -27.66 15.76
C THR A 55 -34.08 -28.54 17.01
N ILE A 56 -32.99 -28.85 17.71
CA ILE A 56 -33.00 -29.69 18.92
C ILE A 56 -33.80 -29.01 20.05
N ILE A 57 -33.47 -27.75 20.36
CA ILE A 57 -34.13 -26.99 21.43
C ILE A 57 -35.59 -26.73 21.08
N GLY A 58 -35.90 -26.44 19.81
CA GLY A 58 -37.25 -26.28 19.31
C GLY A 58 -38.09 -27.54 19.50
N GLY A 59 -37.56 -28.70 19.11
CA GLY A 59 -38.21 -30.00 19.30
C GLY A 59 -38.56 -30.30 20.75
N TYR A 60 -37.63 -30.07 21.68
CA TYR A 60 -37.90 -30.26 23.11
C TYR A 60 -38.86 -29.22 23.68
N ARG A 61 -38.83 -27.98 23.17
CA ARG A 61 -39.78 -26.93 23.57
C ARG A 61 -41.20 -27.28 23.17
N ASP A 62 -41.38 -27.82 21.96
CA ASP A 62 -42.68 -28.24 21.46
C ASP A 62 -43.19 -29.49 22.19
N LEU A 63 -42.31 -30.45 22.50
CA LEU A 63 -42.63 -31.59 23.36
C LEU A 63 -43.16 -31.13 24.73
N LEU A 64 -42.40 -30.28 25.42
CA LEU A 64 -42.81 -29.79 26.74
C LEU A 64 -44.09 -28.95 26.66
N ARG A 65 -44.30 -28.21 25.57
CA ARG A 65 -45.54 -27.45 25.34
C ARG A 65 -46.73 -28.39 25.23
N ALA A 66 -46.63 -29.44 24.41
CA ALA A 66 -47.66 -30.45 24.24
C ALA A 66 -47.97 -31.15 25.58
N MET A 67 -46.95 -31.67 26.27
CA MET A 67 -47.12 -32.34 27.55
C MET A 67 -47.70 -31.43 28.65
N SER A 68 -47.29 -30.16 28.70
CA SER A 68 -47.80 -29.19 29.68
C SER A 68 -49.25 -28.78 29.45
N SER A 69 -49.84 -29.10 28.30
CA SER A 69 -51.21 -28.75 27.93
C SER A 69 -52.13 -29.98 27.84
N ASP A 70 -51.59 -31.18 28.04
CA ASP A 70 -52.31 -32.45 27.95
C ASP A 70 -52.90 -32.79 29.32
N GLN A 71 -54.22 -33.07 29.36
CA GLN A 71 -54.94 -33.50 30.56
C GLN A 71 -54.30 -34.73 31.21
N HIS A 72 -53.64 -35.58 30.41
CA HIS A 72 -52.88 -36.72 30.90
C HIS A 72 -51.79 -36.36 31.93
N PHE A 73 -51.33 -35.11 31.96
CA PHE A 73 -50.33 -34.60 32.90
C PHE A 73 -50.83 -33.44 33.78
N THR A 74 -51.86 -32.69 33.38
CA THR A 74 -52.33 -31.48 34.10
C THR A 74 -53.44 -31.74 35.11
N GLU A 75 -54.09 -32.92 35.08
CA GLU A 75 -55.15 -33.28 36.05
C GLU A 75 -54.65 -33.08 37.51
N PRO A 76 -55.45 -32.41 38.38
CA PRO A 76 -55.03 -32.06 39.73
C PRO A 76 -54.70 -33.25 40.64
N ASP A 77 -55.39 -34.38 40.45
CA ASP A 77 -55.28 -35.55 41.32
C ASP A 77 -54.06 -36.44 41.01
N ILE A 78 -53.35 -36.17 39.90
CA ILE A 78 -52.18 -36.96 39.51
C ILE A 78 -50.96 -36.53 40.33
N SER A 79 -50.44 -37.46 41.14
CA SER A 79 -49.20 -37.26 41.91
C SER A 79 -47.97 -37.02 41.01
N LEU A 80 -46.95 -36.34 41.54
CA LEU A 80 -45.68 -36.12 40.81
C LEU A 80 -45.04 -37.44 40.35
N HIS A 81 -45.13 -38.49 41.17
CA HIS A 81 -44.60 -39.81 40.84
C HIS A 81 -45.34 -40.42 39.64
N GLU A 82 -46.66 -40.34 39.62
CA GLU A 82 -47.46 -40.86 38.52
C GLU A 82 -47.22 -40.07 37.21
N ARG A 83 -47.06 -38.74 37.27
CA ARG A 83 -46.66 -37.94 36.09
C ARG A 83 -45.32 -38.38 35.52
N ALA A 84 -44.33 -38.62 36.38
CA ALA A 84 -43.02 -39.10 35.96
C ALA A 84 -43.11 -40.49 35.30
N GLN A 85 -43.91 -41.42 35.84
CA GLN A 85 -44.12 -42.74 35.21
C GLN A 85 -44.79 -42.63 33.84
N ARG A 86 -45.83 -41.79 33.72
CA ARG A 86 -46.53 -41.49 32.46
C ARG A 86 -45.60 -40.86 31.40
N ALA A 87 -44.57 -40.13 31.82
CA ALA A 87 -43.59 -39.51 30.92
C ALA A 87 -42.50 -40.47 30.41
N MET A 88 -42.39 -41.70 30.95
CA MET A 88 -41.32 -42.64 30.57
C MET A 88 -41.27 -42.97 29.06
N PRO A 89 -42.40 -43.20 28.35
CA PRO A 89 -42.38 -43.43 26.90
C PRO A 89 -41.84 -42.23 26.12
N TYR A 90 -42.15 -41.00 26.54
CA TYR A 90 -41.65 -39.77 25.92
C TYR A 90 -40.15 -39.61 26.13
N LYS A 91 -39.67 -39.90 27.35
CA LYS A 91 -38.24 -39.92 27.67
C LYS A 91 -37.47 -40.87 26.74
N GLN A 92 -38.03 -42.05 26.44
CA GLN A 92 -37.41 -43.02 25.53
C GLN A 92 -37.50 -42.59 24.06
N ALA A 93 -38.65 -42.07 23.62
CA ALA A 93 -38.87 -41.68 22.23
C ALA A 93 -37.99 -40.49 21.79
N PHE A 94 -37.71 -39.56 22.70
CA PHE A 94 -36.91 -38.36 22.44
C PHE A 94 -35.46 -38.46 22.97
N ASP A 95 -35.06 -39.65 23.45
CA ASP A 95 -33.74 -39.93 24.03
C ASP A 95 -33.27 -38.87 25.04
N LEU A 96 -34.15 -38.51 25.99
CA LEU A 96 -33.86 -37.53 27.03
C LEU A 96 -33.17 -38.18 28.23
N ALA A 97 -32.27 -37.47 28.90
CA ALA A 97 -31.71 -37.91 30.19
C ALA A 97 -32.81 -38.07 31.26
N GLY A 98 -33.85 -37.24 31.17
CA GLY A 98 -35.07 -37.43 31.93
C GLY A 98 -36.13 -36.37 31.67
N ILE A 99 -37.35 -36.66 32.11
CA ILE A 99 -38.44 -35.69 32.20
C ILE A 99 -38.82 -35.57 33.66
N GLY A 100 -38.96 -34.34 34.14
CA GLY A 100 -39.26 -34.05 35.52
C GLY A 100 -40.47 -33.15 35.70
N PHE A 101 -41.17 -33.36 36.81
CA PHE A 101 -42.34 -32.59 37.21
C PHE A 101 -42.10 -32.03 38.60
N SER A 102 -42.39 -30.75 38.79
CA SER A 102 -42.37 -30.10 40.10
C SER A 102 -43.72 -29.50 40.45
N ASP A 103 -43.96 -29.31 41.75
CA ASP A 103 -45.07 -28.51 42.26
C ASP A 103 -44.70 -27.01 42.34
N GLY A 104 -45.66 -26.17 42.72
CA GLY A 104 -45.45 -24.72 42.85
C GLY A 104 -44.46 -24.28 43.94
N VAL A 105 -44.05 -25.18 44.84
CA VAL A 105 -43.09 -24.90 45.93
C VAL A 105 -41.70 -25.50 45.67
N GLY A 106 -41.54 -26.33 44.64
CA GLY A 106 -40.27 -26.85 44.15
C GLY A 106 -39.94 -28.26 44.59
N ASN A 107 -40.91 -29.07 45.04
CA ASN A 107 -40.72 -30.52 45.16
C ASN A 107 -40.81 -31.15 43.77
N MET A 108 -39.88 -32.04 43.44
CA MET A 108 -39.74 -32.60 42.09
C MET A 108 -39.58 -34.12 42.10
N VAL A 109 -40.16 -34.77 41.09
CA VAL A 109 -39.89 -36.17 40.72
C VAL A 109 -39.55 -36.22 39.23
N SER A 110 -38.61 -37.09 38.84
CA SER A 110 -38.21 -37.26 37.45
C SER A 110 -38.24 -38.72 37.03
N THR A 111 -38.24 -38.96 35.72
CA THR A 111 -38.20 -40.32 35.14
C THR A 111 -36.95 -41.11 35.52
N HIS A 112 -35.85 -40.45 35.93
CA HIS A 112 -34.60 -41.10 36.35
C HIS A 112 -34.40 -41.09 37.88
N ASN A 113 -35.20 -40.31 38.63
CA ASN A 113 -35.17 -40.24 40.08
C ASN A 113 -36.60 -40.24 40.62
N ASP A 114 -37.02 -41.41 41.09
CA ASP A 114 -38.35 -41.67 41.61
C ASP A 114 -38.60 -41.05 43.00
N LYS A 115 -37.55 -40.56 43.66
CA LYS A 115 -37.62 -39.90 44.97
C LYS A 115 -37.89 -38.41 44.81
N VAL A 116 -38.83 -37.93 45.62
CA VAL A 116 -39.11 -36.51 45.77
C VAL A 116 -37.87 -35.81 46.32
N HIS A 117 -37.40 -34.79 45.61
CA HIS A 117 -36.29 -33.94 46.01
C HIS A 117 -36.62 -32.48 45.72
N SER A 118 -35.98 -31.55 46.43
CA SER A 118 -36.27 -30.13 46.28
C SER A 118 -35.35 -29.47 45.25
N ILE A 119 -35.96 -28.78 44.29
CA ILE A 119 -35.30 -27.85 43.35
C ILE A 119 -35.58 -26.39 43.69
N ALA A 120 -36.22 -26.10 44.83
CA ALA A 120 -36.59 -24.75 45.23
C ALA A 120 -35.38 -23.79 45.30
N HIS A 121 -34.17 -24.31 45.59
CA HIS A 121 -32.94 -23.53 45.63
C HIS A 121 -32.34 -23.22 44.23
N ARG A 122 -32.86 -23.83 43.16
CA ARG A 122 -32.30 -23.68 41.81
C ARG A 122 -32.77 -22.38 41.18
N LYS A 123 -31.83 -21.58 40.69
CA LYS A 123 -32.10 -20.28 40.03
C LYS A 123 -33.14 -20.39 38.91
N TYR A 124 -33.05 -21.43 38.08
CA TYR A 124 -33.94 -21.62 36.94
C TYR A 124 -35.40 -21.83 37.37
N PHE A 125 -35.64 -22.51 38.50
CA PHE A 125 -36.99 -22.76 39.01
C PHE A 125 -37.66 -21.44 39.38
N HIS A 126 -36.98 -20.60 40.16
CA HIS A 126 -37.46 -19.25 40.48
C HIS A 126 -37.70 -18.40 39.23
N GLN A 127 -36.82 -18.51 38.22
CA GLN A 127 -36.99 -17.78 36.97
C GLN A 127 -38.26 -18.20 36.22
N VAL A 128 -38.53 -19.51 36.12
CA VAL A 128 -39.75 -20.04 35.48
C VAL A 128 -41.01 -19.60 36.23
N ILE A 129 -41.06 -19.78 37.56
CA ILE A 129 -42.21 -19.41 38.38
C ILE A 129 -42.49 -17.90 38.28
N ARG A 130 -41.45 -17.06 38.35
CA ARG A 130 -41.56 -15.59 38.29
C ARG A 130 -41.97 -15.09 36.91
N THR A 131 -41.34 -15.61 35.85
CA THR A 131 -41.54 -15.08 34.49
C THR A 131 -42.70 -15.73 33.77
N LYS A 132 -43.16 -16.90 34.25
CA LYS A 132 -44.15 -17.75 33.57
C LYS A 132 -43.75 -18.09 32.12
N LYS A 133 -42.44 -18.13 31.83
CA LYS A 133 -41.87 -18.46 30.53
C LYS A 133 -40.99 -19.71 30.63
N THR A 134 -40.82 -20.40 29.50
CA THR A 134 -39.85 -21.49 29.38
C THR A 134 -38.43 -20.93 29.54
N VAL A 135 -37.58 -21.61 30.31
CA VAL A 135 -36.19 -21.22 30.59
C VAL A 135 -35.26 -22.38 30.23
N MET A 136 -34.16 -22.05 29.55
CA MET A 136 -33.04 -22.97 29.31
C MET A 136 -31.93 -22.70 30.32
N THR A 137 -31.38 -23.76 30.94
CA THR A 137 -30.27 -23.62 31.88
C THR A 137 -28.91 -23.65 31.16
N ASN A 138 -27.88 -23.17 31.86
CA ASN A 138 -26.50 -23.58 31.56
C ASN A 138 -26.30 -25.05 31.95
N VAL A 139 -25.07 -25.54 31.81
CA VAL A 139 -24.69 -26.89 32.19
C VAL A 139 -24.94 -27.13 33.68
N LEU A 140 -25.56 -28.26 34.02
CA LEU A 140 -25.85 -28.71 35.38
C LEU A 140 -25.33 -30.13 35.59
N ILE A 141 -24.92 -30.42 36.81
CA ILE A 141 -24.69 -31.80 37.25
C ILE A 141 -25.98 -32.29 37.92
N ASP A 142 -26.54 -33.36 37.37
CA ASP A 142 -27.64 -34.09 37.97
C ASP A 142 -27.15 -34.77 39.25
N VAL A 143 -27.78 -34.44 40.37
CA VAL A 143 -27.37 -34.90 41.71
C VAL A 143 -27.64 -36.40 41.90
N SER A 144 -28.58 -36.97 41.13
CA SER A 144 -29.01 -38.35 41.28
C SER A 144 -28.07 -39.36 40.63
N ASN A 145 -27.47 -39.00 39.49
CA ASN A 145 -26.65 -39.89 38.67
C ASN A 145 -25.28 -39.30 38.29
N GLY A 146 -24.99 -38.05 38.65
CA GLY A 146 -23.73 -37.35 38.36
C GLY A 146 -23.55 -36.92 36.91
N GLN A 147 -24.57 -37.08 36.06
CA GLN A 147 -24.47 -36.73 34.64
C GLN A 147 -24.55 -35.22 34.41
N THR A 148 -23.74 -34.76 33.47
CA THR A 148 -23.79 -33.40 32.95
C THR A 148 -24.95 -33.28 31.97
N VAL A 149 -25.89 -32.37 32.26
CA VAL A 149 -27.11 -32.17 31.49
C VAL A 149 -27.44 -30.69 31.31
N TYR A 150 -28.23 -30.40 30.28
CA TYR A 150 -28.94 -29.14 30.15
C TYR A 150 -30.40 -29.34 30.52
N VAL A 151 -31.04 -28.33 31.13
CA VAL A 151 -32.45 -28.44 31.52
C VAL A 151 -33.26 -27.37 30.80
N LEU A 152 -34.27 -27.82 30.06
CA LEU A 152 -35.31 -26.95 29.53
C LEU A 152 -36.53 -27.06 30.45
N CYS A 153 -36.91 -25.97 31.12
CA CYS A 153 -37.98 -25.98 32.12
C CYS A 153 -39.12 -25.05 31.71
N ARG A 154 -40.36 -25.52 31.82
CA ARG A 154 -41.58 -24.82 31.39
C ARG A 154 -42.61 -24.82 32.53
N PRO A 155 -43.34 -23.71 32.75
CA PRO A 155 -44.41 -23.71 33.75
C PRO A 155 -45.61 -24.53 33.27
N MET A 156 -46.27 -25.20 34.21
CA MET A 156 -47.54 -25.90 34.00
C MET A 156 -48.67 -25.15 34.68
N PHE A 157 -49.79 -25.02 34.00
CA PHE A 157 -50.99 -24.37 34.50
C PHE A 157 -52.13 -25.38 34.52
N ASP A 158 -53.05 -25.22 35.46
CA ASP A 158 -54.31 -25.95 35.46
C ASP A 158 -55.32 -25.34 34.47
N GLU A 159 -56.52 -25.95 34.36
CA GLU A 159 -57.60 -25.42 33.51
C GLU A 159 -58.09 -24.03 33.92
N GLY A 160 -57.90 -23.66 35.20
CA GLY A 160 -58.20 -22.33 35.73
C GLY A 160 -57.15 -21.26 35.39
N GLY A 161 -56.00 -21.66 34.86
CA GLY A 161 -54.86 -20.78 34.56
C GLY A 161 -53.94 -20.52 35.75
N ASP A 162 -54.15 -21.22 36.87
CA ASP A 162 -53.29 -21.13 38.04
C ASP A 162 -52.04 -22.01 37.88
N LEU A 163 -50.93 -21.54 38.44
CA LEU A 163 -49.64 -22.21 38.30
C LEU A 163 -49.59 -23.46 39.18
N GLN A 164 -49.61 -24.63 38.55
CA GLN A 164 -49.56 -25.91 39.23
C GLN A 164 -48.12 -26.31 39.61
N GLY A 165 -47.14 -25.89 38.79
CA GLY A 165 -45.74 -26.22 38.97
C GLY A 165 -44.95 -26.13 37.66
N THR A 166 -44.00 -27.04 37.43
CA THR A 166 -43.19 -27.04 36.20
C THR A 166 -43.01 -28.42 35.60
N ILE A 167 -42.85 -28.48 34.28
CA ILE A 167 -42.31 -29.64 33.56
C ILE A 167 -40.90 -29.30 33.05
N SER A 168 -39.98 -30.24 33.09
CA SER A 168 -38.61 -30.06 32.60
C SER A 168 -38.11 -31.24 31.79
N ALA A 169 -37.37 -30.97 30.72
CA ALA A 169 -36.60 -31.97 29.99
C ALA A 169 -35.11 -31.82 30.32
N SER A 170 -34.48 -32.89 30.80
CA SER A 170 -33.04 -33.00 30.94
C SER A 170 -32.45 -33.56 29.64
N ILE A 171 -31.64 -32.76 28.98
CA ILE A 171 -31.03 -33.03 27.67
C ILE A 171 -29.59 -33.49 27.92
N HIS A 172 -29.19 -34.58 27.26
CA HIS A 172 -27.83 -35.10 27.35
C HIS A 172 -26.81 -34.07 26.87
N PHE A 173 -25.69 -33.95 27.58
CA PHE A 173 -24.59 -33.08 27.17
C PHE A 173 -24.09 -33.40 25.75
N SER A 174 -23.97 -34.69 25.43
CA SER A 174 -23.52 -35.19 24.13
C SER A 174 -24.42 -34.76 22.98
N GLU A 175 -25.72 -34.53 23.21
CA GLU A 175 -26.65 -34.12 22.16
C GLU A 175 -26.38 -32.68 21.70
N ILE A 176 -26.16 -31.78 22.65
CA ILE A 176 -25.74 -30.40 22.36
C ILE A 176 -24.32 -30.40 21.77
N GLN A 177 -23.41 -31.23 22.28
CA GLN A 177 -22.06 -31.35 21.74
C GLN A 177 -22.04 -31.80 20.27
N LYS A 178 -22.87 -32.79 19.90
CA LYS A 178 -23.04 -33.23 18.50
C LYS A 178 -23.59 -32.11 17.62
N ALA A 179 -24.54 -31.31 18.14
CA ALA A 179 -25.10 -30.18 17.41
C ALA A 179 -24.05 -29.11 17.05
N LEU A 180 -23.03 -28.97 17.90
CA LEU A 180 -21.86 -28.10 17.69
C LEU A 180 -20.79 -28.75 16.81
N GLY A 181 -20.84 -30.08 16.67
CA GLY A 181 -19.86 -30.90 15.97
C GLY A 181 -19.79 -30.61 14.49
N THR A 182 -18.59 -30.72 13.95
CA THR A 182 -18.29 -30.64 12.52
C THR A 182 -17.62 -31.95 12.15
N GLU A 183 -18.37 -32.88 11.56
CA GLU A 183 -17.81 -34.16 11.14
C GLU A 183 -16.63 -33.92 10.18
N GLY A 184 -15.46 -34.49 10.49
CA GLY A 184 -14.33 -34.56 9.57
C GLY A 184 -13.37 -33.36 9.53
N GLU A 185 -13.64 -32.26 10.23
CA GLU A 185 -12.79 -31.06 10.19
C GLU A 185 -12.01 -30.87 11.49
N SER A 186 -10.69 -31.09 11.45
CA SER A 186 -9.77 -31.02 12.59
C SER A 186 -9.38 -29.61 13.00
N ASP A 187 -9.81 -28.57 12.27
CA ASP A 187 -9.33 -27.21 12.51
C ASP A 187 -10.38 -26.10 12.69
N ILE A 188 -11.67 -26.43 12.54
CA ILE A 188 -12.78 -25.59 13.02
C ILE A 188 -13.53 -26.24 14.18
N TYR A 189 -13.71 -25.50 15.26
CA TYR A 189 -14.53 -25.95 16.39
C TYR A 189 -15.49 -24.89 16.82
N SER A 190 -16.58 -25.35 17.42
CA SER A 190 -17.64 -24.53 17.96
C SER A 190 -17.69 -24.68 19.47
N VAL A 191 -17.91 -23.55 20.14
CA VAL A 191 -17.94 -23.42 21.58
C VAL A 191 -19.22 -22.71 21.96
N LEU A 192 -19.85 -23.17 23.02
CA LEU A 192 -21.02 -22.55 23.59
C LEU A 192 -20.62 -21.92 24.93
N LEU A 193 -20.97 -20.66 25.13
CA LEU A 193 -20.65 -19.87 26.31
C LEU A 193 -21.92 -19.46 27.05
N ASP A 194 -21.81 -19.26 28.37
CA ASP A 194 -22.83 -18.55 29.14
C ASP A 194 -22.65 -17.02 29.09
N GLU A 195 -23.54 -16.29 29.77
CA GLU A 195 -23.52 -14.82 29.85
C GLU A 195 -22.25 -14.27 30.54
N ASP A 196 -21.61 -15.09 31.40
CA ASP A 196 -20.36 -14.77 32.09
C ASP A 196 -19.13 -15.20 31.27
N LEU A 197 -19.34 -15.68 30.03
CA LEU A 197 -18.34 -16.12 29.07
C LEU A 197 -17.56 -17.36 29.53
N ASN A 198 -18.18 -18.21 30.35
CA ASN A 198 -17.68 -19.54 30.67
C ASN A 198 -18.11 -20.54 29.60
N ILE A 199 -17.21 -21.44 29.27
CA ILE A 199 -17.46 -22.52 28.32
C ILE A 199 -18.43 -23.52 28.94
N ILE A 200 -19.62 -23.67 28.34
CA ILE A 200 -20.62 -24.63 28.77
C ILE A 200 -20.67 -25.86 27.85
N SER A 201 -20.22 -25.73 26.60
CA SER A 201 -20.05 -26.86 25.66
C SER A 201 -18.89 -26.60 24.70
N HIS A 202 -18.22 -27.66 24.26
CA HIS A 202 -17.13 -27.58 23.29
C HIS A 202 -17.22 -28.75 22.32
N SER A 203 -17.18 -28.50 21.02
CA SER A 203 -17.38 -29.52 19.98
C SER A 203 -16.26 -30.57 19.87
N ARG A 204 -15.23 -30.51 20.73
CA ARG A 204 -14.01 -31.33 20.60
C ARG A 204 -13.41 -31.77 21.91
N ASP A 205 -13.24 -30.83 22.85
CA ASP A 205 -12.49 -31.09 24.07
C ASP A 205 -13.27 -30.58 25.29
N GLU A 206 -13.71 -31.55 26.09
CA GLU A 206 -14.51 -31.31 27.30
C GLU A 206 -13.67 -30.79 28.47
N HIS A 207 -12.33 -30.81 28.40
CA HIS A 207 -11.48 -30.28 29.47
C HIS A 207 -11.67 -28.77 29.67
N TYR A 208 -12.20 -28.08 28.67
CA TYR A 208 -12.44 -26.64 28.73
C TYR A 208 -13.78 -26.26 29.35
N ILE A 209 -14.66 -27.22 29.66
CA ILE A 209 -15.95 -26.90 30.28
C ILE A 209 -15.72 -26.25 31.65
N GLY A 210 -16.42 -25.13 31.91
CA GLY A 210 -16.29 -24.31 33.10
C GLY A 210 -15.11 -23.33 33.09
N VAL A 211 -14.23 -23.40 32.08
CA VAL A 211 -13.15 -22.43 31.91
C VAL A 211 -13.74 -21.14 31.32
N ASN A 212 -13.37 -20.01 31.93
CA ASN A 212 -13.73 -18.71 31.39
C ASN A 212 -12.90 -18.41 30.12
N LEU A 213 -13.55 -17.90 29.06
CA LEU A 213 -12.92 -17.64 27.76
C LEU A 213 -11.65 -16.78 27.87
N PHE A 214 -11.55 -15.88 28.86
CA PHE A 214 -10.35 -15.03 29.04
C PHE A 214 -9.25 -15.67 29.88
N ASN A 215 -9.58 -16.70 30.65
CA ASN A 215 -8.61 -17.53 31.38
C ASN A 215 -8.15 -18.72 30.52
N TYR A 216 -8.60 -18.78 29.28
CA TYR A 216 -8.25 -19.78 28.29
C TYR A 216 -6.78 -19.61 27.90
N GLY A 217 -5.91 -20.33 28.61
CA GLY A 217 -4.46 -20.09 28.69
C GLY A 217 -3.63 -20.17 27.40
N TYR A 218 -4.26 -20.39 26.25
CA TYR A 218 -3.59 -20.47 24.95
C TYR A 218 -4.12 -19.47 23.92
N GLU A 219 -5.15 -18.68 24.23
CA GLU A 219 -5.79 -17.77 23.27
C GLU A 219 -5.73 -16.33 23.77
N LYS A 220 -5.10 -15.48 22.97
CA LYS A 220 -5.07 -14.04 23.21
C LYS A 220 -5.93 -13.36 22.15
N LEU A 221 -6.79 -12.47 22.61
CA LEU A 221 -7.56 -11.59 21.74
C LEU A 221 -6.62 -10.54 21.14
N PHE A 222 -6.71 -10.30 19.83
CA PHE A 222 -5.92 -9.26 19.16
C PHE A 222 -6.22 -7.87 19.72
N ASP A 223 -7.51 -7.57 19.93
CA ASP A 223 -7.98 -6.39 20.66
C ASP A 223 -8.95 -6.84 21.75
N ARG A 224 -8.42 -7.04 22.97
CA ARG A 224 -9.21 -7.61 24.07
C ARG A 224 -10.41 -6.74 24.43
N GLU A 225 -10.24 -5.42 24.51
CA GLU A 225 -11.32 -4.53 24.94
C GLU A 225 -12.40 -4.38 23.87
N GLU A 226 -12.02 -4.23 22.60
CA GLU A 226 -12.96 -4.13 21.50
C GLU A 226 -13.74 -5.44 21.31
N ASN A 227 -13.06 -6.57 21.35
CA ASN A 227 -13.70 -7.89 21.20
C ASN A 227 -14.63 -8.20 22.38
N LEU A 228 -14.27 -7.78 23.60
CA LEU A 228 -15.15 -7.87 24.78
C LEU A 228 -16.43 -7.04 24.60
N LYS A 229 -16.29 -5.80 24.13
CA LYS A 229 -17.44 -4.93 23.84
C LYS A 229 -18.31 -5.53 22.73
N ALA A 230 -17.71 -6.13 21.70
CA ALA A 230 -18.45 -6.80 20.65
C ALA A 230 -19.25 -8.01 21.18
N LEU A 231 -18.62 -8.90 21.95
CA LEU A 231 -19.26 -10.08 22.54
C LEU A 231 -20.39 -9.73 23.52
N THR A 232 -20.21 -8.67 24.31
CA THR A 232 -21.18 -8.27 25.33
C THR A 232 -22.29 -7.36 24.78
N GLY A 233 -22.00 -6.55 23.76
CA GLY A 233 -22.90 -5.51 23.24
C GLY A 233 -23.64 -5.85 21.94
N SER A 234 -23.28 -6.93 21.24
CA SER A 234 -23.87 -7.30 19.95
C SER A 234 -24.54 -8.67 19.98
N GLU A 235 -25.57 -8.85 19.15
CA GLU A 235 -26.25 -10.15 18.92
C GLU A 235 -25.39 -11.11 18.09
N ARG A 236 -24.58 -10.57 17.18
CA ARG A 236 -23.69 -11.31 16.30
C ARG A 236 -22.46 -10.48 15.95
N GLY A 237 -21.38 -11.14 15.58
CA GLY A 237 -20.18 -10.48 15.08
C GLY A 237 -19.03 -11.44 14.91
N GLY A 238 -17.84 -10.89 14.73
CA GLY A 238 -16.63 -11.68 14.67
C GLY A 238 -15.38 -10.84 14.86
N PHE A 239 -14.28 -11.51 15.18
CA PHE A 239 -13.02 -10.89 15.53
C PHE A 239 -11.85 -11.85 15.32
N PHE A 240 -10.65 -11.29 15.26
CA PHE A 240 -9.42 -12.08 15.18
C PHE A 240 -8.93 -12.48 16.58
N THR A 241 -8.37 -13.68 16.67
CA THR A 241 -7.66 -14.20 17.85
C THR A 241 -6.36 -14.86 17.43
N TYR A 242 -5.38 -14.96 18.33
CA TYR A 242 -4.19 -15.76 18.07
C TYR A 242 -3.92 -16.74 19.20
N SER A 243 -3.34 -17.88 18.82
CA SER A 243 -2.91 -18.93 19.73
C SER A 243 -1.40 -19.14 19.68
N TYR A 244 -0.80 -19.56 20.78
CA TYR A 244 0.62 -19.93 20.79
C TYR A 244 0.86 -21.24 20.01
N PRO A 245 1.89 -21.37 19.16
CA PRO A 245 2.97 -20.41 18.88
C PRO A 245 2.78 -19.64 17.56
N LEU A 246 1.85 -18.67 17.53
CA LEU A 246 1.53 -17.77 16.39
C LEU A 246 0.56 -18.34 15.34
N ASP A 247 -0.48 -19.03 15.78
CA ASP A 247 -1.60 -19.39 14.89
C ASP A 247 -2.67 -18.29 14.91
N LEU A 248 -2.84 -17.60 13.79
CA LEU A 248 -3.91 -16.63 13.59
C LEU A 248 -5.22 -17.38 13.39
N SER A 249 -6.30 -16.86 13.96
CA SER A 249 -7.62 -17.44 13.82
C SER A 249 -8.67 -16.34 13.70
N TYR A 250 -9.75 -16.64 12.99
CA TYR A 250 -10.94 -15.82 12.97
C TYR A 250 -12.06 -16.50 13.73
N VAL A 251 -12.78 -15.72 14.50
CA VAL A 251 -13.87 -16.15 15.36
C VAL A 251 -15.13 -15.41 14.93
N GLU A 252 -16.20 -16.15 14.67
CA GLU A 252 -17.55 -15.61 14.50
C GLU A 252 -18.40 -16.06 15.69
N PHE A 253 -19.34 -15.22 16.12
CA PHE A 253 -20.26 -15.54 17.20
C PHE A 253 -21.68 -15.06 16.92
N THR A 254 -22.65 -15.72 17.55
CA THR A 254 -24.06 -15.34 17.57
C THR A 254 -24.70 -15.70 18.91
N ARG A 255 -25.70 -14.95 19.36
CA ARG A 255 -26.55 -15.34 20.50
C ARG A 255 -27.59 -16.35 20.04
N VAL A 256 -27.79 -17.40 20.83
CA VAL A 256 -28.76 -18.45 20.50
C VAL A 256 -30.14 -18.00 20.99
N GLU A 257 -31.12 -17.96 20.08
CA GLU A 257 -32.44 -17.42 20.39
C GLU A 257 -33.17 -18.24 21.47
N GLY A 258 -33.66 -17.53 22.51
CA GLY A 258 -34.41 -18.15 23.60
C GLY A 258 -33.54 -18.89 24.63
N THR A 259 -32.22 -18.71 24.59
CA THR A 259 -31.28 -19.21 25.60
C THR A 259 -30.36 -18.07 26.07
N PRO A 260 -29.68 -18.22 27.21
CA PRO A 260 -28.64 -17.27 27.65
C PRO A 260 -27.30 -17.50 26.93
N TRP A 261 -27.27 -18.27 25.83
CA TRP A 261 -26.03 -18.80 25.29
C TRP A 261 -25.46 -17.94 24.16
N ILE A 262 -24.13 -17.88 24.12
CA ILE A 262 -23.36 -17.33 23.01
C ILE A 262 -22.69 -18.49 22.31
N LEU A 263 -23.02 -18.70 21.03
CA LEU A 263 -22.39 -19.68 20.16
C LEU A 263 -21.24 -19.02 19.43
N LEU A 264 -20.09 -19.67 19.41
CA LEU A 264 -18.86 -19.20 18.79
C LEU A 264 -18.29 -20.30 17.91
N SER A 265 -17.83 -19.99 16.71
CA SER A 265 -17.01 -20.92 15.90
C SER A 265 -15.69 -20.27 15.53
N LYS A 266 -14.60 -21.02 15.70
CA LYS A 266 -13.24 -20.56 15.42
C LYS A 266 -12.63 -21.32 14.26
N ALA A 267 -12.14 -20.58 13.26
CA ALA A 267 -11.38 -21.11 12.13
C ALA A 267 -9.91 -20.72 12.23
N LYS A 268 -9.02 -21.73 12.24
CA LYS A 268 -7.56 -21.53 12.24
C LYS A 268 -7.04 -21.27 10.83
N PHE A 269 -6.13 -20.31 10.69
CA PHE A 269 -5.53 -20.01 9.39
C PHE A 269 -4.62 -21.14 8.91
N SER A 270 -3.93 -21.83 9.83
CA SER A 270 -3.04 -22.95 9.46
C SER A 270 -3.74 -24.06 8.70
N ALA A 271 -5.05 -24.20 8.88
CA ALA A 271 -5.84 -25.24 8.25
C ALA A 271 -6.49 -24.83 6.93
N LEU A 272 -6.50 -23.53 6.66
CA LEU A 272 -6.95 -22.97 5.40
C LEU A 272 -5.84 -22.98 4.34
N LEU A 273 -4.65 -23.47 4.70
CA LEU A 273 -3.51 -23.66 3.80
C LEU A 273 -3.73 -24.81 2.81
N GLY A 274 -4.78 -24.72 2.00
CA GLY A 274 -5.15 -25.67 0.95
C GLY A 274 -4.71 -25.20 -0.44
N GLU A 275 -5.57 -25.39 -1.43
CA GLU A 275 -5.30 -25.08 -2.86
C GLU A 275 -4.85 -23.62 -3.10
N GLY A 276 -5.40 -22.66 -2.34
CA GLY A 276 -5.02 -21.25 -2.45
C GLY A 276 -3.53 -20.99 -2.16
N THR A 277 -2.93 -21.78 -1.27
CA THR A 277 -1.50 -21.67 -0.93
C THR A 277 -0.60 -22.28 -2.01
N LEU A 278 -1.06 -23.36 -2.66
CA LEU A 278 -0.36 -23.94 -3.81
C LEU A 278 -0.33 -22.94 -4.99
N MET A 279 -1.46 -22.29 -5.27
CA MET A 279 -1.55 -21.24 -6.30
C MET A 279 -0.65 -20.04 -5.98
N PHE A 280 -0.58 -19.62 -4.71
CA PHE A 280 0.37 -18.60 -4.28
C PHE A 280 1.82 -19.01 -4.57
N GLY A 281 2.21 -20.23 -4.22
CA GLY A 281 3.54 -20.77 -4.52
C GLY A 281 3.85 -20.82 -6.01
N ALA A 282 2.89 -21.27 -6.83
CA ALA A 282 3.01 -21.28 -8.29
C ALA A 282 3.19 -19.86 -8.86
N ASN A 283 2.43 -18.88 -8.35
CA ASN A 283 2.57 -17.48 -8.74
C ASN A 283 3.93 -16.91 -8.36
N VAL A 284 4.47 -17.23 -7.18
CA VAL A 284 5.83 -16.82 -6.78
C VAL A 284 6.87 -17.38 -7.75
N LEU A 285 6.79 -18.67 -8.11
CA LEU A 285 7.69 -19.28 -9.09
C LEU A 285 7.57 -18.63 -10.47
N LEU A 286 6.35 -18.31 -10.91
CA LEU A 286 6.10 -17.63 -12.18
C LEU A 286 6.69 -16.21 -12.17
N ILE A 287 6.51 -15.44 -11.10
CA ILE A 287 7.07 -14.09 -10.93
C ILE A 287 8.61 -14.15 -10.97
N ILE A 288 9.21 -15.14 -10.31
CA ILE A 288 10.66 -15.39 -10.36
C ILE A 288 11.11 -15.73 -11.79
N ALA A 289 10.42 -16.63 -12.48
CA ALA A 289 10.75 -17.01 -13.85
C ALA A 289 10.67 -15.83 -14.82
N ILE A 290 9.60 -15.03 -14.75
CA ILE A 290 9.43 -13.80 -15.54
C ILE A 290 10.56 -12.82 -15.26
N TYR A 291 10.92 -12.62 -13.98
CA TYR A 291 12.02 -11.73 -13.61
C TYR A 291 13.36 -12.20 -14.20
N ILE A 292 13.68 -13.50 -14.12
CA ILE A 292 14.90 -14.05 -14.71
C ILE A 292 14.94 -13.83 -16.23
N VAL A 293 13.83 -14.03 -16.92
CA VAL A 293 13.73 -13.79 -18.37
C VAL A 293 13.94 -12.32 -18.71
N ILE A 294 13.26 -11.40 -18.01
CA ILE A 294 13.39 -9.94 -18.22
C ILE A 294 14.82 -9.50 -17.93
N ALA A 295 15.40 -9.92 -16.80
CA ALA A 295 16.77 -9.58 -16.42
C ALA A 295 17.80 -10.09 -17.45
N SER A 296 17.59 -11.29 -18.00
CA SER A 296 18.43 -11.87 -19.05
C SER A 296 18.32 -11.11 -20.37
N LEU A 297 17.09 -10.78 -20.81
CA LEU A 297 16.85 -10.01 -22.03
C LEU A 297 17.44 -8.59 -21.95
N MET A 298 17.19 -7.90 -20.84
CA MET A 298 17.78 -6.58 -20.59
C MET A 298 19.30 -6.67 -20.53
N GLY A 299 19.86 -7.65 -19.84
CA GLY A 299 21.31 -7.87 -19.76
C GLY A 299 21.94 -8.04 -21.15
N LYS A 300 21.32 -8.82 -22.04
CA LYS A 300 21.76 -8.99 -23.43
C LYS A 300 21.69 -7.69 -24.24
N GLN A 301 20.60 -6.94 -24.12
CA GLN A 301 20.45 -5.66 -24.82
C GLN A 301 21.47 -4.61 -24.34
N VAL A 302 21.69 -4.49 -23.02
CA VAL A 302 22.70 -3.58 -22.46
C VAL A 302 24.08 -3.94 -23.01
N VAL A 303 24.47 -5.22 -22.98
CA VAL A 303 25.77 -5.65 -23.51
C VAL A 303 25.89 -5.36 -25.00
N GLY A 304 24.85 -5.61 -25.80
CA GLY A 304 24.88 -5.34 -27.24
C GLY A 304 25.05 -3.86 -27.59
N LEU A 305 24.38 -2.97 -26.84
CA LEU A 305 24.49 -1.52 -27.02
C LEU A 305 25.83 -0.96 -26.55
N THR A 306 26.40 -1.51 -25.47
CA THR A 306 27.67 -1.01 -24.91
C THR A 306 28.90 -1.69 -25.48
N GLN A 307 28.78 -2.86 -26.12
CA GLN A 307 29.90 -3.63 -26.67
C GLN A 307 30.80 -2.84 -27.62
N PRO A 308 30.26 -2.06 -28.57
CA PRO A 308 31.09 -1.25 -29.47
C PRO A 308 31.90 -0.19 -28.70
N LEU A 309 31.31 0.39 -27.64
CA LEU A 309 31.97 1.38 -26.80
C LEU A 309 33.02 0.75 -25.89
N ASP A 310 32.72 -0.38 -25.26
CA ASP A 310 33.67 -1.15 -24.44
C ASP A 310 34.86 -1.60 -25.31
N ARG A 311 34.61 -2.11 -26.53
CA ARG A 311 35.66 -2.50 -27.49
C ARG A 311 36.49 -1.31 -27.95
N PHE A 312 35.86 -0.18 -28.29
CA PHE A 312 36.58 1.06 -28.63
C PHE A 312 37.47 1.54 -27.48
N LEU A 313 36.99 1.49 -26.24
CA LEU A 313 37.78 1.85 -25.05
C LEU A 313 38.95 0.88 -24.78
N GLU A 314 38.80 -0.38 -25.16
CA GLU A 314 39.83 -1.41 -24.99
C GLU A 314 40.89 -1.33 -26.11
N GLU A 315 40.45 -1.21 -27.36
CA GLU A 315 41.32 -1.02 -28.54
C GLU A 315 42.08 0.29 -28.45
N SER A 316 41.44 1.38 -28.01
CA SER A 316 42.16 2.62 -27.71
C SER A 316 43.22 2.38 -26.65
N LYS A 317 42.94 1.73 -25.51
CA LYS A 317 44.01 1.47 -24.52
C LYS A 317 45.23 0.73 -25.07
N VAL A 318 45.04 -0.23 -25.98
CA VAL A 318 46.15 -0.99 -26.60
C VAL A 318 46.98 -0.10 -27.51
N VAL A 319 46.34 0.68 -28.39
CA VAL A 319 47.02 1.65 -29.27
C VAL A 319 47.76 2.74 -28.47
N PHE A 320 47.29 3.03 -27.26
CA PHE A 320 47.82 4.11 -26.42
C PHE A 320 49.02 3.70 -25.55
N ASN A 321 49.22 2.41 -25.28
CA ASN A 321 50.43 1.99 -24.56
C ASN A 321 51.71 2.28 -25.36
N ASP A 322 51.63 2.30 -26.69
CA ASP A 322 52.73 2.60 -27.62
C ASP A 322 52.78 4.08 -28.10
N ALA A 323 51.88 4.96 -27.62
CA ALA A 323 51.81 6.36 -28.06
C ALA A 323 52.59 7.34 -27.16
N SER A 324 53.05 8.46 -27.74
CA SER A 324 53.80 9.53 -27.08
C SER A 324 53.03 10.19 -25.93
N MET A 325 53.75 10.70 -24.91
CA MET A 325 53.18 11.27 -23.68
C MET A 325 52.22 12.44 -23.95
N GLU A 326 52.48 13.22 -25.00
CA GLU A 326 51.67 14.36 -25.45
C GLU A 326 50.28 13.92 -25.98
N LEU A 327 50.21 12.75 -26.65
CA LEU A 327 48.95 12.20 -27.16
C LEU A 327 48.08 11.60 -26.03
N LYS A 328 48.72 11.08 -24.98
CA LYS A 328 48.04 10.59 -23.76
C LYS A 328 47.32 11.72 -23.03
N GLU A 329 47.99 12.85 -22.81
CA GLU A 329 47.38 14.02 -22.17
C GLU A 329 46.23 14.60 -23.00
N HIS A 330 46.38 14.70 -24.32
CA HIS A 330 45.34 15.23 -25.19
C HIS A 330 44.07 14.35 -25.20
N PHE A 331 44.23 13.04 -25.09
CA PHE A 331 43.11 12.12 -25.08
C PHE A 331 42.42 12.01 -23.71
N GLU A 332 43.17 12.08 -22.61
CA GLU A 332 42.59 12.25 -21.28
C GLU A 332 41.75 13.54 -21.21
N GLN A 333 42.22 14.62 -21.84
CA GLN A 333 41.44 15.85 -21.98
C GLN A 333 40.14 15.64 -22.79
N VAL A 334 40.14 14.83 -23.85
CA VAL A 334 38.94 14.50 -24.65
C VAL A 334 37.96 13.59 -23.90
N ILE A 335 38.45 12.64 -23.08
CA ILE A 335 37.60 11.81 -22.23
C ILE A 335 36.98 12.65 -21.10
N GLN A 336 37.76 13.54 -20.49
CA GLN A 336 37.26 14.51 -19.52
C GLN A 336 36.25 15.48 -20.16
N ALA A 337 36.47 15.87 -21.42
CA ALA A 337 35.55 16.67 -22.23
C ALA A 337 34.21 15.99 -22.48
N SER A 338 34.26 14.69 -22.73
CA SER A 338 33.08 13.87 -22.96
C SER A 338 32.27 13.67 -21.67
N ARG A 339 32.94 13.73 -20.50
CA ARG A 339 32.29 13.73 -19.18
C ARG A 339 31.61 15.06 -18.83
N ASN A 340 32.20 16.20 -19.23
CA ASN A 340 31.71 17.54 -18.85
C ASN A 340 30.87 18.25 -19.93
N GLY A 341 30.58 17.57 -21.06
CA GLY A 341 29.73 18.10 -22.13
C GLY A 341 30.39 19.25 -22.91
N VAL A 342 31.04 18.93 -24.03
CA VAL A 342 31.64 19.91 -24.96
C VAL A 342 30.60 20.92 -25.49
N PHE A 343 29.38 20.44 -25.73
CA PHE A 343 28.27 21.23 -26.23
C PHE A 343 27.14 21.27 -25.22
N CYS A 344 26.50 22.44 -25.08
CA CYS A 344 25.29 22.59 -24.29
C CYS A 344 24.14 21.81 -24.94
N SER A 345 23.52 20.87 -24.21
CA SER A 345 22.46 19.98 -24.73
C SER A 345 21.24 20.71 -25.32
N ARG A 346 20.95 21.94 -24.84
CA ARG A 346 19.79 22.74 -25.28
C ARG A 346 20.08 23.70 -26.44
N SER A 347 21.35 23.97 -26.77
CA SER A 347 21.72 24.93 -27.83
C SER A 347 22.66 24.36 -28.88
N GLY A 348 23.41 23.30 -28.56
CA GLY A 348 24.49 22.80 -29.40
C GLY A 348 25.66 23.78 -29.57
N LEU A 349 25.77 24.82 -28.73
CA LEU A 349 26.93 25.73 -28.69
C LEU A 349 27.95 25.24 -27.65
N LEU A 350 29.19 25.75 -27.71
CA LEU A 350 30.23 25.37 -26.75
C LEU A 350 29.82 25.77 -25.33
N THR A 351 30.16 24.93 -24.35
CA THR A 351 30.08 25.33 -22.94
C THR A 351 31.18 26.34 -22.61
N ARG A 352 31.00 27.12 -21.54
CA ARG A 352 31.93 28.18 -21.11
C ARG A 352 33.40 27.74 -21.12
N GLU A 353 33.69 26.57 -20.56
CA GLU A 353 35.05 26.02 -20.49
C GLU A 353 35.68 25.83 -21.89
N TYR A 354 34.93 25.26 -22.84
CA TYR A 354 35.44 25.01 -24.20
C TYR A 354 35.51 26.27 -25.06
N PHE A 355 34.59 27.20 -24.85
CA PHE A 355 34.68 28.51 -25.49
C PHE A 355 35.98 29.22 -25.07
N LEU A 356 36.28 29.28 -23.77
CA LEU A 356 37.49 29.94 -23.26
C LEU A 356 38.76 29.35 -23.88
N ARG A 357 38.91 28.03 -23.85
CA ARG A 357 40.08 27.35 -24.46
C ARG A 357 40.19 27.62 -25.97
N GLY A 358 39.07 27.58 -26.69
CA GLY A 358 39.04 27.87 -28.12
C GLY A 358 39.41 29.32 -28.42
N ALA A 359 38.90 30.25 -27.60
CA ALA A 359 39.15 31.67 -27.69
C ALA A 359 40.61 32.02 -27.41
N GLU A 360 41.21 31.48 -26.34
CA GLU A 360 42.64 31.63 -26.01
C GLU A 360 43.52 31.19 -27.19
N LYS A 361 43.27 29.99 -27.71
CA LYS A 361 44.00 29.47 -28.87
C LYS A 361 43.83 30.35 -30.10
N SER A 362 42.62 30.86 -30.34
CA SER A 362 42.35 31.78 -31.43
C SER A 362 43.11 33.09 -31.24
N LEU A 363 43.10 33.69 -30.05
CA LEU A 363 43.74 34.96 -29.74
C LEU A 363 45.28 34.87 -29.76
N ALA A 364 45.84 33.70 -29.44
CA ALA A 364 47.27 33.41 -29.58
C ALA A 364 47.73 33.30 -31.05
N LEU A 365 46.82 32.90 -31.97
CA LEU A 365 47.11 32.75 -33.39
C LEU A 365 47.05 34.10 -34.12
N GLY A 366 48.18 34.81 -34.11
CA GLY A 366 48.49 35.96 -34.97
C GLY A 366 47.83 37.28 -34.55
N ASN A 367 48.30 38.39 -35.17
CA ASN A 367 47.89 39.75 -34.83
C ASN A 367 46.57 40.24 -35.46
N THR A 368 45.69 39.33 -35.91
CA THR A 368 44.44 39.72 -36.57
C THR A 368 43.43 40.29 -35.57
N PRO A 369 42.82 41.46 -35.85
CA PRO A 369 41.75 42.02 -35.02
C PRO A 369 40.61 41.02 -34.82
N ARG A 370 40.10 40.97 -33.59
CA ARG A 370 38.95 40.15 -33.20
C ARG A 370 37.96 40.99 -32.40
N ALA A 371 36.70 40.59 -32.42
CA ALA A 371 35.65 41.16 -31.60
C ALA A 371 35.06 40.07 -30.70
N CYS A 372 35.02 40.35 -29.40
CA CYS A 372 34.25 39.58 -28.42
C CYS A 372 32.89 40.25 -28.27
N ILE A 373 31.84 39.48 -28.48
CA ILE A 373 30.45 39.93 -28.48
C ILE A 373 29.70 39.10 -27.46
N PHE A 374 29.17 39.75 -26.44
CA PHE A 374 28.35 39.13 -25.41
C PHE A 374 26.89 39.48 -25.66
N PHE A 375 26.02 38.47 -25.66
CA PHE A 375 24.59 38.60 -25.88
C PHE A 375 23.86 38.14 -24.63
N ASP A 376 22.95 38.97 -24.14
CA ASP A 376 22.02 38.64 -23.07
C ASP A 376 20.60 38.77 -23.63
N MET A 377 19.86 37.66 -23.66
CA MET A 377 18.49 37.67 -24.15
C MET A 377 17.58 38.45 -23.20
N ASP A 378 16.88 39.45 -23.73
CA ASP A 378 16.01 40.26 -22.90
C ASP A 378 14.73 39.49 -22.54
N ASN A 379 14.38 39.48 -21.25
CA ASN A 379 13.10 39.01 -20.72
C ASN A 379 12.82 37.49 -20.90
N LEU A 380 13.83 36.63 -21.06
CA LEU A 380 13.62 35.18 -21.16
C LEU A 380 12.87 34.60 -19.94
N LYS A 381 13.15 35.10 -18.74
CA LYS A 381 12.43 34.71 -17.52
C LYS A 381 10.93 35.01 -17.61
N TYR A 382 10.55 36.21 -18.09
CA TYR A 382 9.15 36.58 -18.28
C TYR A 382 8.45 35.66 -19.29
N ILE A 383 9.14 35.27 -20.37
CA ILE A 383 8.61 34.32 -21.36
C ILE A 383 8.37 32.94 -20.70
N ASN A 384 9.33 32.46 -19.91
CA ASN A 384 9.18 31.20 -19.16
C ASN A 384 8.02 31.24 -18.17
N ASP A 385 7.89 32.33 -17.43
CA ASP A 385 6.88 32.49 -16.39
C ASP A 385 5.46 32.65 -16.99
N THR A 386 5.36 33.24 -18.18
CA THR A 386 4.06 33.50 -18.86
C THR A 386 3.61 32.31 -19.73
N TYR A 387 4.53 31.69 -20.48
CA TYR A 387 4.20 30.68 -21.49
C TYR A 387 4.77 29.29 -21.19
N GLY A 388 5.45 29.13 -20.06
CA GLY A 388 6.06 27.88 -19.61
C GLY A 388 7.44 27.61 -20.23
N HIS A 389 8.20 26.72 -19.58
CA HIS A 389 9.58 26.40 -19.99
C HIS A 389 9.72 25.84 -21.41
N LEU A 390 8.71 25.13 -21.93
CA LEU A 390 8.72 24.63 -23.31
C LEU A 390 8.70 25.76 -24.35
N ALA A 391 8.03 26.88 -24.04
CA ALA A 391 8.03 28.05 -24.91
C ALA A 391 9.40 28.75 -24.86
N GLY A 392 10.00 28.88 -23.67
CA GLY A 392 11.35 29.41 -23.53
C GLY A 392 12.42 28.58 -24.24
N ASP A 393 12.32 27.25 -24.21
CA ASP A 393 13.23 26.37 -24.95
C ASP A 393 13.12 26.57 -26.47
N LYS A 394 11.91 26.81 -27.01
CA LYS A 394 11.71 27.15 -28.44
C LYS A 394 12.32 28.51 -28.80
N VAL A 395 12.13 29.51 -27.95
CA VAL A 395 12.70 30.85 -28.13
C VAL A 395 14.23 30.81 -28.08
N LEU A 396 14.81 30.02 -27.16
CA LEU A 396 16.24 29.77 -27.10
C LEU A 396 16.77 29.11 -28.39
N ALA A 397 16.06 28.11 -28.92
CA ALA A 397 16.45 27.45 -30.17
C ALA A 397 16.43 28.42 -31.36
N LEU A 398 15.43 29.30 -31.43
CA LEU A 398 15.35 30.35 -32.45
C LEU A 398 16.49 31.35 -32.32
N PHE A 399 16.78 31.83 -31.10
CA PHE A 399 17.89 32.73 -30.85
C PHE A 399 19.21 32.14 -31.35
N VAL A 400 19.47 30.86 -31.02
CA VAL A 400 20.67 30.15 -31.47
C VAL A 400 20.71 29.99 -32.99
N ALA A 401 19.58 29.77 -33.65
CA ALA A 401 19.51 29.69 -35.10
C ALA A 401 19.91 31.03 -35.76
N VAL A 402 19.35 32.15 -35.28
CA VAL A 402 19.67 33.50 -35.78
C VAL A 402 21.12 33.87 -35.47
N LEU A 403 21.62 33.48 -34.29
CA LEU A 403 23.02 33.68 -33.89
C LEU A 403 23.99 32.95 -34.82
N ARG A 404 23.69 31.69 -35.16
CA ARG A 404 24.50 30.90 -36.11
C ARG A 404 24.40 31.42 -37.54
N GLU A 405 23.23 31.90 -37.97
CA GLU A 405 23.08 32.52 -39.28
C GLU A 405 23.95 33.79 -39.40
N SER A 406 24.01 34.58 -38.33
CA SER A 406 24.73 35.87 -38.32
C SER A 406 26.23 35.75 -38.04
N PHE A 407 26.63 34.78 -37.20
CA PHE A 407 27.99 34.62 -36.68
C PHE A 407 28.52 33.17 -36.75
N GLY A 408 28.03 32.36 -37.69
CA GLY A 408 28.40 30.94 -37.83
C GLY A 408 29.52 30.65 -38.82
N HIS A 409 30.40 31.61 -39.13
CA HIS A 409 31.50 31.33 -40.05
C HIS A 409 32.48 30.32 -39.42
N LYS A 410 33.24 29.57 -40.23
CA LYS A 410 34.19 28.53 -39.77
C LYS A 410 35.27 29.03 -38.78
N ARG A 411 35.43 30.34 -38.67
CA ARG A 411 36.42 31.03 -37.84
C ARG A 411 35.82 31.71 -36.62
N ASP A 412 34.50 31.69 -36.49
CA ASP A 412 33.79 32.20 -35.34
C ASP A 412 33.71 31.10 -34.27
N ILE A 413 33.80 31.52 -33.02
CA ILE A 413 33.63 30.64 -31.86
C ILE A 413 32.39 31.10 -31.13
N LEU A 414 31.44 30.20 -30.90
CA LEU A 414 30.16 30.50 -30.28
C LEU A 414 30.01 29.66 -29.01
N GLY A 415 29.68 30.30 -27.90
CA GLY A 415 29.49 29.68 -26.61
C GLY A 415 28.18 30.10 -25.95
N ARG A 416 27.66 29.24 -25.07
CA ARG A 416 26.55 29.56 -24.17
C ARG A 416 27.04 29.45 -22.73
N PHE A 417 26.97 30.57 -22.00
CA PHE A 417 27.56 30.70 -20.66
C PHE A 417 26.52 30.51 -19.57
N GLY A 418 25.27 30.88 -19.84
CA GLY A 418 24.16 30.84 -18.89
C GLY A 418 22.83 30.44 -19.53
N GLY A 419 21.73 30.74 -18.83
CA GLY A 419 20.38 30.48 -19.30
C GLY A 419 20.04 31.25 -20.57
N ASP A 420 20.35 32.53 -20.59
CA ASP A 420 20.07 33.54 -21.62
C ASP A 420 21.35 34.21 -22.17
N GLU A 421 22.52 33.79 -21.70
CA GLU A 421 23.81 34.41 -22.01
C GLU A 421 24.59 33.63 -23.08
N PHE A 422 25.00 34.34 -24.13
CA PHE A 422 25.74 33.80 -25.26
C PHE A 422 26.96 34.65 -25.58
N VAL A 423 28.03 34.03 -26.05
CA VAL A 423 29.26 34.75 -26.41
C VAL A 423 29.72 34.32 -27.79
N VAL A 424 30.16 35.29 -28.57
CA VAL A 424 30.79 35.09 -29.88
C VAL A 424 32.17 35.74 -29.88
N LEU A 425 33.18 34.99 -30.29
CA LEU A 425 34.46 35.55 -30.71
C LEU A 425 34.57 35.44 -32.23
N THR A 426 34.56 36.58 -32.92
CA THR A 426 34.62 36.64 -34.39
C THR A 426 35.83 37.42 -34.87
N LYS A 427 36.34 37.06 -36.03
CA LYS A 427 37.29 37.86 -36.83
C LYS A 427 36.76 38.22 -38.20
N GLU A 428 35.48 37.91 -38.46
CA GLU A 428 34.86 38.08 -39.77
C GLU A 428 34.23 39.47 -39.88
N PHE A 429 35.06 40.51 -39.78
CA PHE A 429 34.66 41.90 -40.01
C PHE A 429 35.83 42.69 -40.59
N ARG A 430 35.55 43.69 -41.41
CA ARG A 430 36.58 44.55 -42.02
C ARG A 430 36.93 45.77 -41.18
N ASN A 431 35.93 46.33 -40.50
CA ASN A 431 36.04 47.51 -39.65
C ASN A 431 34.84 47.56 -38.71
N LYS A 432 34.83 48.53 -37.78
CA LYS A 432 33.72 48.71 -36.82
C LYS A 432 32.36 48.85 -37.51
N ARG A 433 32.28 49.57 -38.63
CA ARG A 433 31.02 49.81 -39.35
C ARG A 433 30.42 48.52 -39.94
N ASP A 434 31.27 47.62 -40.43
CA ASP A 434 30.85 46.29 -40.91
C ASP A 434 30.27 45.44 -39.76
N LEU A 435 30.88 45.52 -38.57
CA LEU A 435 30.37 44.83 -37.39
C LEU A 435 29.05 45.43 -36.88
N GLU A 436 28.91 46.76 -36.88
CA GLU A 436 27.64 47.45 -36.59
C GLU A 436 26.52 46.98 -37.53
N LEU A 437 26.77 46.94 -38.84
CA LEU A 437 25.78 46.46 -39.81
C LEU A 437 25.39 44.98 -39.60
N LYS A 438 26.32 44.14 -39.12
CA LYS A 438 26.00 42.76 -38.74
C LYS A 438 25.11 42.69 -37.51
N LEU A 439 25.38 43.53 -36.51
CA LEU A 439 24.60 43.60 -35.27
C LEU A 439 23.19 44.16 -35.52
N ASP A 440 23.08 45.20 -36.35
CA ASP A 440 21.79 45.77 -36.80
C ASP A 440 20.93 44.68 -37.46
N ARG A 441 21.51 43.95 -38.44
CA ARG A 441 20.83 42.83 -39.10
C ARG A 441 20.45 41.70 -38.16
N PHE A 442 21.31 41.39 -37.18
CA PHE A 442 21.02 40.36 -36.18
C PHE A 442 19.77 40.74 -35.35
N LEU A 443 19.70 41.98 -34.86
CA LEU A 443 18.55 42.45 -34.09
C LEU A 443 17.26 42.50 -34.93
N GLU A 444 17.32 43.00 -36.16
CA GLU A 444 16.19 43.00 -37.10
C GLU A 444 15.70 41.59 -37.42
N LYS A 445 16.64 40.65 -37.62
CA LYS A 445 16.32 39.24 -37.88
C LYS A 445 15.71 38.56 -36.67
N LEU A 446 16.21 38.87 -35.47
CA LEU A 446 15.69 38.31 -34.23
C LEU A 446 14.23 38.73 -34.01
N GLN A 447 13.93 40.01 -34.22
CA GLN A 447 12.57 40.55 -34.14
C GLN A 447 11.64 39.90 -35.17
N SER A 448 12.01 39.95 -36.46
CA SER A 448 11.16 39.42 -37.55
C SER A 448 10.95 37.90 -37.46
N THR A 449 11.92 37.15 -36.96
CA THR A 449 11.76 35.69 -36.77
C THR A 449 10.79 35.39 -35.64
N ALA A 450 10.74 36.19 -34.57
CA ALA A 450 9.73 36.05 -33.52
C ALA A 450 8.31 36.32 -34.04
N ASP A 451 8.13 37.40 -34.81
CA ASP A 451 6.85 37.77 -35.42
C ASP A 451 6.31 36.66 -36.35
N SER A 452 7.19 36.02 -37.12
CA SER A 452 6.84 34.95 -38.07
C SER A 452 6.30 33.67 -37.40
N LEU A 453 6.57 33.46 -36.11
CA LEU A 453 6.06 32.32 -35.34
C LEU A 453 4.70 32.59 -34.69
N GLY A 454 4.09 33.76 -34.92
CA GLY A 454 2.81 34.14 -34.33
C GLY A 454 2.86 34.30 -32.80
N LEU A 455 4.07 34.47 -32.26
CA LEU A 455 4.29 34.73 -30.85
C LEU A 455 4.16 36.25 -30.64
N ASP A 456 3.19 36.69 -29.83
CA ASP A 456 3.10 38.08 -29.34
C ASP A 456 4.18 38.34 -28.27
N ILE A 457 5.43 38.05 -28.64
CA ILE A 457 6.60 38.08 -27.77
C ILE A 457 7.63 38.99 -28.42
N ASN A 458 7.94 40.09 -27.76
CA ASN A 458 8.98 41.01 -28.20
C ASN A 458 10.37 40.43 -27.90
N LEU A 459 10.89 39.62 -28.83
CA LEU A 459 12.19 38.94 -28.67
C LEU A 459 13.33 39.88 -29.06
N THR A 460 14.09 40.31 -28.06
CA THR A 460 15.22 41.23 -28.21
C THR A 460 16.42 40.76 -27.38
N ALA A 461 17.58 41.39 -27.59
CA ALA A 461 18.78 41.12 -26.82
C ALA A 461 19.58 42.39 -26.54
N SER A 462 20.21 42.41 -25.37
CA SER A 462 21.18 43.42 -24.97
C SER A 462 22.57 42.89 -25.31
N ILE A 463 23.30 43.62 -26.17
CA ILE A 463 24.55 43.12 -26.76
C ILE A 463 25.72 44.03 -26.38
N GLY A 464 26.80 43.46 -25.87
CA GLY A 464 28.04 44.16 -25.55
C GLY A 464 29.16 43.75 -26.48
N VAL A 465 29.86 44.72 -27.05
CA VAL A 465 30.91 44.48 -28.05
C VAL A 465 32.23 45.08 -27.59
N VAL A 466 33.30 44.30 -27.63
CA VAL A 466 34.66 44.81 -27.43
C VAL A 466 35.58 44.28 -28.53
N MET A 467 36.42 45.16 -29.07
CA MET A 467 37.43 44.81 -30.05
C MET A 467 38.78 44.66 -29.36
N THR A 468 39.63 43.77 -29.87
CA THR A 468 40.97 43.52 -29.30
C THR A 468 41.84 44.77 -29.23
N ASP A 469 41.60 45.74 -30.13
CA ASP A 469 42.37 46.97 -30.19
C ASP A 469 42.06 47.93 -29.02
N ASN A 470 40.93 47.70 -28.32
CA ASN A 470 40.47 48.55 -27.21
C ASN A 470 40.77 47.96 -25.82
N ALA A 471 40.78 46.64 -25.67
CA ALA A 471 40.89 45.96 -24.37
C ALA A 471 42.01 44.90 -24.32
N GLY A 472 42.84 44.83 -25.36
CA GLY A 472 43.90 43.82 -25.46
C GLY A 472 43.38 42.48 -25.95
N ARG A 473 44.12 41.40 -25.63
CA ARG A 473 43.86 40.05 -26.17
C ARG A 473 43.71 38.97 -25.11
N ASP A 474 43.64 39.36 -23.86
CA ASP A 474 43.27 38.45 -22.80
C ASP A 474 41.76 38.18 -22.87
N ILE A 475 41.37 36.91 -22.92
CA ILE A 475 39.96 36.55 -23.11
C ILE A 475 39.11 36.93 -21.90
N GLU A 476 39.65 36.84 -20.68
CA GLU A 476 38.94 37.21 -19.47
C GLU A 476 38.64 38.71 -19.45
N THR A 477 39.63 39.53 -19.82
CA THR A 477 39.48 40.97 -20.00
C THR A 477 38.44 41.31 -21.07
N LEU A 478 38.47 40.63 -22.23
CA LEU A 478 37.49 40.85 -23.30
C LEU A 478 36.07 40.45 -22.87
N LEU A 479 35.91 39.35 -22.13
CA LEU A 479 34.62 38.95 -21.58
C LEU A 479 34.09 39.99 -20.59
N HIS A 480 34.94 40.43 -19.66
CA HIS A 480 34.56 41.45 -18.68
C HIS A 480 34.15 42.78 -19.34
N CYS A 481 34.94 43.28 -20.30
CA CYS A 481 34.62 44.51 -21.02
C CYS A 481 33.35 44.40 -21.88
N SER A 482 33.10 43.24 -22.51
CA SER A 482 31.87 43.02 -23.27
C SER A 482 30.65 42.93 -22.35
N ASP A 483 30.76 42.29 -21.18
CA ASP A 483 29.68 42.26 -20.19
C ASP A 483 29.34 43.67 -19.66
N MET A 484 30.33 44.50 -19.37
CA MET A 484 30.10 45.92 -19.04
C MET A 484 29.34 46.66 -20.15
N ALA A 485 29.63 46.34 -21.41
CA ALA A 485 28.93 46.92 -22.54
C ALA A 485 27.48 46.39 -22.67
N VAL A 486 27.21 45.13 -22.31
CA VAL A 486 25.83 44.61 -22.19
C VAL A 486 25.06 45.41 -21.16
N TYR A 487 25.65 45.65 -19.99
CA TYR A 487 25.02 46.46 -18.95
C TYR A 487 24.69 47.87 -19.45
N ARG A 488 25.59 48.50 -20.21
CA ARG A 488 25.33 49.79 -20.84
C ARG A 488 24.19 49.72 -21.86
N ALA A 489 24.10 48.66 -22.66
CA ALA A 489 22.98 48.45 -23.57
C ALA A 489 21.64 48.32 -22.83
N LYS A 490 21.62 47.60 -21.70
CA LYS A 490 20.45 47.49 -20.81
C LYS A 490 20.01 48.86 -20.28
N GLN A 491 20.95 49.68 -19.78
CA GLN A 491 20.66 51.03 -19.29
C GLN A 491 20.07 51.96 -20.35
N LEU A 492 20.49 51.79 -21.61
CA LEU A 492 20.01 52.61 -22.71
C LEU A 492 18.62 52.18 -23.22
N GLY A 493 18.02 51.13 -22.65
CA GLY A 493 16.65 50.72 -22.94
C GLY A 493 16.51 49.36 -23.62
N LYS A 494 17.49 48.44 -23.45
CA LYS A 494 17.49 47.06 -24.01
C LYS A 494 17.36 47.01 -25.55
N GLY A 495 17.37 45.80 -26.12
CA GLY A 495 17.15 45.55 -27.56
C GLY A 495 18.13 46.28 -28.48
N ARG A 496 19.39 46.41 -28.05
CA ARG A 496 20.44 47.17 -28.75
C ARG A 496 21.81 46.64 -28.39
N TYR A 497 22.82 47.13 -29.12
CA TYR A 497 24.22 46.92 -28.76
C TYR A 497 24.89 48.17 -28.20
N ALA A 498 25.93 47.98 -27.41
CA ALA A 498 26.89 49.01 -27.04
C ALA A 498 28.32 48.51 -27.24
N PHE A 499 29.21 49.40 -27.66
CA PHE A 499 30.64 49.11 -27.71
C PHE A 499 31.31 49.54 -26.41
N TYR A 500 32.22 48.72 -25.90
CA TYR A 500 33.04 49.06 -24.75
C TYR A 500 33.94 50.26 -25.06
N HIS A 501 33.99 51.20 -24.12
CA HIS A 501 34.90 52.34 -24.13
C HIS A 501 35.62 52.40 -22.78
N ALA A 502 36.93 52.70 -22.79
CA ALA A 502 37.73 52.77 -21.56
C ALA A 502 37.27 53.83 -20.54
N SER A 503 36.36 54.74 -20.94
CA SER A 503 35.71 55.71 -20.06
C SER A 503 34.49 55.14 -19.31
N MET A 504 34.11 53.87 -19.55
CA MET A 504 33.06 53.20 -18.79
C MET A 504 33.61 52.84 -17.40
N ILE A 505 32.97 53.38 -16.35
CA ILE A 505 33.38 53.18 -14.95
C ILE A 505 32.84 51.82 -14.48
N GLU A 506 33.68 51.02 -13.81
CA GLU A 506 33.28 49.81 -13.10
C GLU A 506 32.16 50.12 -12.10
N VAL A 507 31.04 49.42 -12.21
CA VAL A 507 30.02 49.39 -11.16
C VAL A 507 30.05 47.98 -10.56
N PRO A 508 30.22 47.82 -9.23
CA PRO A 508 30.24 46.50 -8.62
C PRO A 508 28.92 45.77 -8.86
N ILE A 509 29.00 44.55 -9.42
CA ILE A 509 27.84 43.69 -9.65
C ILE A 509 27.43 43.07 -8.31
N PHE A 510 26.35 43.57 -7.69
CA PHE A 510 25.63 42.81 -6.67
C PHE A 510 24.65 41.89 -7.40
N TYR A 511 24.86 40.58 -7.31
CA TYR A 511 23.90 39.56 -7.76
C TYR A 511 22.71 39.52 -6.80
N GLU A 512 21.49 39.73 -7.31
CA GLU A 512 20.23 39.32 -6.64
C GLU A 512 19.70 38.02 -7.25
#